data_AF-A0A9R1XBJ4-F1
#
_entry.id   AF-A0A9R1XBJ4-F1
#
_cell.length_a   1.000
_cell.length_b   1.000
_cell.length_c   1.000
_cell.angle_alpha   90.00
_cell.angle_beta   90.00
_cell.angle_gamma   90.00
#
_symmetry.space_group_name_H-M   'P 1'
#
loop_
_entity.id
_entity.type
_entity.pdbx_description
1 polymer ?
#
loop_
_entity_poly.entity_id
_entity_poly.type
_entity_poly.pdbx_seq_one_letter_code
_entity_poly.pdbx_strand_id
1 'polypeptide(L)'
;MKKHVFGNLQKQYAVLKDYGLELMERNPGINVKIDCHTEPNINSDTRMFRRIYICLGALKEGFNANLRDFIGLDGTFMKGPYHGQILTVLGVDSNNGIYPLAYAITWFLEQLGDDLELYSNSNFSFILDRQKGIIYAMAKVDPQDEHRFYLRHIYYNMKRQWKDKELKDFTWACATVTTLIGQDLISKVSTSSFNDVYNYLSLLGMAHTNILLDTLCEVVNGKIQGGRDKLIIYYLEYIREYLMKRICNV
;
A
#
# COMPACT_ATOMS: atom_id res chain seq x y z
N MET A 1 -23.89 -9.19 -25.46
CA MET A 1 -24.35 -9.33 -24.06
C MET A 1 -23.42 -8.73 -22.98
N LYS A 2 -22.11 -8.49 -23.21
CA LYS A 2 -21.23 -7.87 -22.17
C LYS A 2 -21.40 -6.37 -21.94
N LYS A 3 -22.02 -5.61 -22.86
CA LYS A 3 -22.22 -4.15 -22.73
C LYS A 3 -23.33 -3.72 -21.76
N HIS A 4 -24.25 -4.61 -21.36
CA HIS A 4 -25.41 -4.24 -20.54
C HIS A 4 -25.20 -4.42 -19.02
N VAL A 5 -24.18 -5.16 -18.58
CA VAL A 5 -23.98 -5.47 -17.16
C VAL A 5 -23.04 -4.47 -16.46
N PHE A 6 -22.16 -3.79 -17.20
CA PHE A 6 -21.08 -2.98 -16.60
C PHE A 6 -21.30 -1.46 -16.65
N GLY A 7 -22.48 -0.97 -17.06
CA GLY A 7 -22.68 0.48 -17.28
C GLY A 7 -21.76 1.04 -18.38
N ASN A 8 -21.90 2.33 -18.70
CA ASN A 8 -21.00 2.97 -19.67
C ASN A 8 -19.76 3.50 -18.95
N LEU A 9 -18.61 2.86 -19.16
CA LEU A 9 -17.30 3.23 -18.62
C LEU A 9 -16.97 4.71 -18.83
N GLN A 10 -17.23 5.24 -20.03
CA GLN A 10 -16.96 6.64 -20.36
C GLN A 10 -17.82 7.59 -19.51
N LYS A 11 -19.07 7.20 -19.23
CA LYS A 11 -19.95 8.01 -18.35
C LYS A 11 -19.47 8.02 -16.90
N GLN A 12 -18.92 6.90 -16.40
CA GLN A 12 -18.36 6.87 -15.05
C GLN A 12 -17.12 7.74 -14.90
N TYR A 13 -16.22 7.71 -15.89
CA TYR A 13 -15.05 8.57 -15.86
C TYR A 13 -15.42 10.05 -16.01
N ALA A 14 -16.48 10.37 -16.76
CA ALA A 14 -16.98 11.74 -16.87
C ALA A 14 -17.42 12.32 -15.51
N VAL A 15 -18.04 11.50 -14.65
CA VAL A 15 -18.54 11.93 -13.33
C VAL A 15 -17.54 11.70 -12.19
N LEU A 16 -16.37 11.11 -12.44
CA LEU A 16 -15.37 10.86 -11.40
C LEU A 16 -14.81 12.16 -10.80
N LYS A 17 -14.74 13.22 -11.62
CA LYS A 17 -14.37 14.55 -11.14
C LYS A 17 -15.41 15.10 -10.17
N ASP A 18 -16.69 15.01 -10.53
CA ASP A 18 -17.80 15.45 -9.68
C ASP A 18 -17.84 14.65 -8.37
N TYR A 19 -17.59 13.34 -8.45
CA TYR A 19 -17.41 12.49 -7.28
C TYR A 19 -16.29 12.98 -6.36
N GLY A 20 -15.10 13.29 -6.92
CA GLY A 20 -13.98 13.81 -6.15
C GLY A 20 -14.29 15.17 -5.51
N LEU A 21 -14.98 16.06 -6.23
CA LEU A 21 -15.42 17.35 -5.70
C LEU A 21 -16.42 17.18 -4.56
N GLU A 22 -17.42 16.31 -4.71
CA GLU A 22 -18.40 16.02 -3.66
C GLU A 22 -17.72 15.44 -2.41
N LEU A 23 -16.74 14.54 -2.58
CA LEU A 23 -15.95 14.03 -1.46
C LEU A 23 -15.28 15.16 -0.68
N MET A 24 -14.63 16.08 -1.39
CA MET A 24 -13.94 17.24 -0.80
C MET A 24 -14.90 18.23 -0.13
N GLU A 25 -16.07 18.45 -0.72
CA GLU A 25 -17.11 19.32 -0.13
C GLU A 25 -17.67 18.73 1.17
N ARG A 26 -17.87 17.41 1.22
CA ARG A 26 -18.51 16.73 2.37
C ARG A 26 -17.56 16.34 3.48
N ASN A 27 -16.26 16.19 3.20
CA ASN A 27 -15.28 15.70 4.16
C ASN A 27 -14.12 16.70 4.27
N PRO A 28 -14.22 17.71 5.15
CA PRO A 28 -13.13 18.66 5.36
C PRO A 28 -11.79 17.95 5.61
N GLY A 29 -10.74 18.43 4.94
CA GLY A 29 -9.38 17.88 5.06
C GLY A 29 -9.09 16.64 4.21
N ILE A 30 -10.10 15.99 3.59
CA ILE A 30 -9.85 14.92 2.62
C ILE A 30 -9.08 15.48 1.43
N ASN A 31 -8.11 14.72 0.93
CA ASN A 31 -7.38 15.08 -0.29
C ASN A 31 -7.73 14.11 -1.41
N VAL A 32 -8.23 14.63 -2.53
CA VAL A 32 -8.55 13.83 -3.70
C VAL A 32 -7.76 14.36 -4.90
N LYS A 33 -6.88 13.53 -5.45
CA LYS A 33 -6.08 13.87 -6.64
C LYS A 33 -6.43 12.92 -7.77
N ILE A 34 -6.82 13.47 -8.93
CA ILE A 34 -7.20 12.71 -10.13
C ILE A 34 -6.25 13.06 -11.27
N ASP A 35 -5.61 12.04 -11.84
CA ASP A 35 -4.78 12.15 -13.05
C ASP A 35 -5.53 11.59 -14.25
N CYS A 36 -5.52 12.34 -15.35
CA CYS A 36 -6.14 11.96 -16.63
C CYS A 36 -5.13 12.19 -17.76
N HIS A 37 -5.05 11.27 -18.73
CA HIS A 37 -4.28 11.52 -19.93
C HIS A 37 -5.15 12.15 -21.02
N THR A 38 -4.54 12.99 -21.85
CA THR A 38 -5.13 13.45 -23.11
C THR A 38 -5.07 12.31 -24.13
N GLU A 39 -6.11 12.14 -24.94
CA GLU A 39 -6.06 11.21 -26.08
C GLU A 39 -4.93 11.62 -27.06
N PRO A 40 -4.26 10.66 -27.73
CA PRO A 40 -3.26 10.99 -28.74
C PRO A 40 -3.84 11.77 -29.93
N ASN A 41 -5.16 11.67 -30.13
CA ASN A 41 -5.87 12.44 -31.13
C ASN A 41 -5.99 13.90 -30.66
N ILE A 42 -5.17 14.77 -31.24
CA ILE A 42 -5.13 16.22 -30.97
C ILE A 42 -6.49 16.90 -31.20
N ASN A 43 -7.37 16.31 -32.01
CA ASN A 43 -8.71 16.85 -32.30
C ASN A 43 -9.80 16.33 -31.34
N SER A 44 -9.42 15.57 -30.31
CA SER A 44 -10.36 15.02 -29.34
C SER A 44 -10.15 15.68 -27.98
N ASP A 45 -11.18 16.38 -27.50
CA ASP A 45 -11.19 16.98 -26.15
C ASP A 45 -11.44 15.96 -25.03
N THR A 46 -11.55 14.66 -25.37
CA THR A 46 -11.83 13.64 -24.35
C THR A 46 -10.57 13.30 -23.56
N ARG A 47 -10.61 13.56 -22.26
CA ARG A 47 -9.61 13.09 -21.30
C ARG A 47 -10.00 11.71 -20.81
N MET A 48 -9.05 10.80 -20.77
CA MET A 48 -9.24 9.47 -20.20
C MET A 48 -8.69 9.43 -18.78
N PHE A 49 -9.50 8.88 -17.88
CA PHE A 49 -9.07 8.59 -16.53
C PHE A 49 -7.83 7.70 -16.55
N ARG A 50 -6.84 8.05 -15.72
CA ARG A 50 -5.65 7.24 -15.53
C ARG A 50 -5.57 6.76 -14.09
N ARG A 51 -5.70 7.68 -13.11
CA ARG A 51 -5.36 7.42 -11.70
C ARG A 51 -6.17 8.28 -10.74
N ILE A 52 -6.41 7.78 -9.55
CA ILE A 52 -7.01 8.53 -8.44
C ILE A 52 -6.30 8.18 -7.14
N TYR A 53 -6.12 9.20 -6.30
CA TYR A 53 -5.61 9.10 -4.94
C TYR A 53 -6.61 9.76 -3.98
N ILE A 54 -6.86 9.10 -2.85
CA ILE A 54 -7.73 9.60 -1.79
C ILE A 54 -7.01 9.45 -0.45
N CYS A 55 -6.75 10.57 0.23
CA CYS A 55 -6.20 10.63 1.58
C CYS A 55 -7.28 11.06 2.57
N LEU A 56 -7.47 10.30 3.64
CA LEU A 56 -8.54 10.53 4.61
C LEU A 56 -8.13 11.63 5.60
N GLY A 57 -8.70 12.82 5.45
CA GLY A 57 -8.28 14.04 6.17
C GLY A 57 -8.19 13.90 7.69
N ALA A 58 -9.27 13.49 8.34
CA ALA A 58 -9.28 13.31 9.80
C ALA A 58 -8.26 12.28 10.29
N LEU A 59 -7.98 11.25 9.48
CA LEU A 59 -7.02 10.21 9.84
C LEU A 59 -5.60 10.67 9.59
N LYS A 60 -5.36 11.40 8.51
CA LYS A 60 -4.10 12.10 8.26
C LYS A 60 -3.73 13.02 9.43
N GLU A 61 -4.67 13.84 9.88
CA GLU A 61 -4.46 14.73 11.04
C GLU A 61 -4.18 13.94 12.32
N GLY A 62 -4.95 12.89 12.60
CA GLY A 62 -4.74 12.04 13.77
C GLY A 62 -3.39 11.31 13.73
N PHE A 63 -2.95 10.89 12.54
CA PHE A 63 -1.65 10.27 12.32
C PHE A 63 -0.51 11.23 12.61
N ASN A 64 -0.54 12.43 12.03
CA ASN A 64 0.46 13.47 12.24
C ASN A 64 0.48 13.96 13.70
N ALA A 65 -0.64 13.86 14.43
CA ALA A 65 -0.71 14.35 15.79
C ALA A 65 0.07 13.47 16.77
N ASN A 66 -0.10 12.13 16.75
CA ASN A 66 0.41 11.25 17.82
C ASN A 66 0.52 9.76 17.44
N LEU A 67 0.55 9.39 16.16
CA LEU A 67 0.70 7.98 15.79
C LEU A 67 2.16 7.58 15.59
N ARG A 68 2.37 6.27 15.48
CA ARG A 68 3.70 5.71 15.26
C ARG A 68 4.14 6.02 13.85
N ASP A 69 5.42 6.36 13.68
CA ASP A 69 6.07 6.61 12.39
C ASP A 69 6.24 5.29 11.60
N PHE A 70 5.13 4.65 11.26
CA PHE A 70 5.06 3.37 10.58
C PHE A 70 3.97 3.39 9.51
N ILE A 71 4.34 2.96 8.30
CA ILE A 71 3.45 2.92 7.16
C ILE A 71 3.55 1.55 6.47
N GLY A 72 2.45 0.82 6.45
CA GLY A 72 2.25 -0.39 5.67
C GLY A 72 1.61 -0.09 4.32
N LEU A 73 2.22 -0.61 3.26
CA LEU A 73 1.77 -0.43 1.88
C LEU A 73 1.50 -1.78 1.25
N ASP A 74 0.30 -1.99 0.75
CA ASP A 74 -0.01 -3.21 -0.01
C ASP A 74 -1.02 -2.91 -1.12
N GLY A 75 -0.91 -3.69 -2.19
CA GLY A 75 -1.63 -3.49 -3.40
C GLY A 75 -2.37 -4.73 -3.85
N THR A 76 -3.54 -4.52 -4.41
CA THR A 76 -4.36 -5.62 -4.88
C THR A 76 -4.98 -5.36 -6.23
N PHE A 77 -4.84 -6.34 -7.13
CA PHE A 77 -5.25 -6.18 -8.52
C PHE A 77 -6.77 -6.06 -8.65
N MET A 78 -7.20 -5.11 -9.47
CA MET A 78 -8.59 -4.98 -9.89
C MET A 78 -8.98 -6.16 -10.80
N LYS A 79 -10.27 -6.44 -10.90
CA LYS A 79 -10.86 -7.49 -11.74
C LYS A 79 -11.82 -6.87 -12.76
N GLY A 80 -12.19 -7.66 -13.76
CA GLY A 80 -13.13 -7.20 -14.79
C GLY A 80 -12.47 -6.31 -15.84
N PRO A 81 -13.18 -5.31 -16.40
CA PRO A 81 -12.66 -4.49 -17.51
C PRO A 81 -11.61 -3.46 -17.08
N TYR A 82 -11.38 -3.29 -15.77
CA TYR A 82 -10.44 -2.32 -15.22
C TYR A 82 -9.07 -2.97 -15.03
N HIS A 83 -8.10 -2.49 -15.80
CA HIS A 83 -6.70 -2.82 -15.58
C HIS A 83 -6.14 -1.89 -14.50
N GLY A 84 -5.40 -2.46 -13.56
CA GLY A 84 -4.70 -1.69 -12.53
C GLY A 84 -4.73 -2.37 -11.16
N GLN A 85 -4.25 -1.63 -10.17
CA GLN A 85 -4.08 -2.08 -8.80
C GLN A 85 -4.59 -0.99 -7.86
N ILE A 86 -5.43 -1.38 -6.90
CA ILE A 86 -5.72 -0.55 -5.73
C ILE A 86 -4.56 -0.72 -4.76
N LEU A 87 -3.94 0.37 -4.37
CA LEU A 87 -2.96 0.41 -3.31
C LEU A 87 -3.64 0.98 -2.06
N THR A 88 -3.30 0.42 -0.91
CA THR A 88 -3.78 0.83 0.40
C THR A 88 -2.60 1.23 1.27
N VAL A 89 -2.79 2.31 2.01
CA VAL A 89 -1.81 2.86 2.96
C VAL A 89 -2.41 2.78 4.34
N LEU A 90 -1.73 2.04 5.22
CA LEU A 90 -2.18 1.80 6.57
C LEU A 90 -1.09 2.21 7.55
N GLY A 91 -1.44 3.05 8.52
CA GLY A 91 -0.67 3.21 9.75
C GLY A 91 -1.13 2.23 10.83
N VAL A 92 -0.58 2.43 12.02
CA VAL A 92 -0.91 1.65 13.22
C VAL A 92 -1.19 2.60 14.36
N ASP A 93 -2.34 2.42 15.01
CA ASP A 93 -2.70 3.23 16.17
C ASP A 93 -1.93 2.79 17.44
N SER A 94 -2.12 3.52 18.54
CA SER A 94 -1.49 3.20 19.82
C SER A 94 -1.86 1.81 20.36
N ASN A 95 -3.01 1.27 19.96
CA ASN A 95 -3.55 -0.04 20.36
C ASN A 95 -3.16 -1.17 19.39
N ASN A 96 -2.19 -0.95 18.50
CA ASN A 96 -1.82 -1.90 17.44
C ASN A 96 -2.96 -2.22 16.45
N GLY A 97 -3.97 -1.35 16.37
CA GLY A 97 -5.09 -1.44 15.44
C GLY A 97 -4.72 -0.96 14.03
N ILE A 98 -5.55 -1.35 13.05
CA ILE A 98 -5.41 -0.89 11.67
C ILE A 98 -5.87 0.56 11.58
N TYR A 99 -4.98 1.43 11.12
CA TYR A 99 -5.27 2.84 10.94
C TYR A 99 -5.20 3.21 9.45
N PRO A 100 -6.32 3.24 8.70
CA PRO A 100 -6.27 3.52 7.27
C PRO A 100 -5.94 4.99 7.00
N LEU A 101 -4.98 5.27 6.11
CA LEU A 101 -4.56 6.63 5.79
C LEU A 101 -5.07 7.04 4.41
N ALA A 102 -4.77 6.22 3.40
CA ALA A 102 -5.08 6.52 2.01
C ALA A 102 -5.30 5.27 1.17
N TYR A 103 -5.94 5.45 0.02
CA TYR A 103 -6.04 4.43 -1.02
C TYR A 103 -6.02 5.05 -2.41
N ALA A 104 -5.52 4.29 -3.39
CA ALA A 104 -5.26 4.82 -4.72
C ALA A 104 -5.34 3.79 -5.84
N ILE A 105 -5.73 4.22 -7.03
CA ILE A 105 -5.59 3.46 -8.27
C ILE A 105 -4.37 4.00 -9.02
N THR A 106 -3.20 3.38 -8.75
CA THR A 106 -1.84 3.62 -9.29
C THR A 106 -1.25 5.05 -9.14
N TRP A 107 0.10 5.15 -9.03
CA TRP A 107 0.93 6.31 -8.55
C TRP A 107 0.31 7.05 -7.39
N PHE A 108 0.84 6.87 -6.19
CA PHE A 108 0.40 7.68 -5.06
C PHE A 108 1.49 8.01 -4.04
N LEU A 109 2.69 7.41 -4.11
CA LEU A 109 3.68 7.65 -3.07
C LEU A 109 4.12 9.12 -3.00
N GLU A 110 4.31 9.80 -4.14
CA GLU A 110 4.60 11.24 -4.11
C GLU A 110 3.44 12.04 -3.48
N GLN A 111 2.19 11.66 -3.77
CA GLN A 111 1.01 12.30 -3.18
C GLN A 111 0.88 12.02 -1.68
N LEU A 112 1.27 10.81 -1.25
CA LEU A 112 1.35 10.43 0.15
C LEU A 112 2.45 11.21 0.86
N GLY A 113 3.60 11.39 0.20
CA GLY A 113 4.70 12.19 0.71
C GLY A 113 4.29 13.62 0.98
N ASP A 114 3.53 14.23 0.06
CA ASP A 114 2.96 15.57 0.26
C ASP A 114 1.99 15.62 1.45
N ASP A 115 1.09 14.63 1.58
CA ASP A 115 0.05 14.65 2.61
C ASP A 115 0.58 14.31 4.01
N LEU A 116 1.52 13.38 4.12
CA LEU A 116 2.11 12.95 5.39
C LEU A 116 3.42 13.66 5.71
N GLU A 117 3.83 14.65 4.90
CA GLU A 117 5.06 15.40 5.10
C GLU A 117 6.30 14.49 5.21
N LEU A 118 6.36 13.48 4.33
CA LEU A 118 7.45 12.49 4.27
C LEU A 118 8.69 13.13 3.63
N TYR A 119 9.32 14.06 4.33
CA TYR A 119 10.56 14.70 3.91
C TYR A 119 11.78 13.81 4.18
N SER A 120 12.91 14.13 3.56
CA SER A 120 14.18 13.47 3.85
C SER A 120 14.48 13.55 5.36
N ASN A 121 14.77 12.41 5.99
CA ASN A 121 14.98 12.23 7.45
C ASN A 121 13.71 12.20 8.32
N SER A 122 12.55 11.90 7.76
CA SER A 122 11.28 11.82 8.51
C SER A 122 11.15 10.58 9.42
N ASN A 123 12.19 9.75 9.56
CA ASN A 123 12.27 8.56 10.43
C ASN A 123 11.10 7.56 10.30
N PHE A 124 10.30 7.65 9.23
CA PHE A 124 9.21 6.71 8.98
C PHE A 124 9.74 5.34 8.58
N SER A 125 9.23 4.32 9.27
CA SER A 125 9.45 2.92 8.89
C SER A 125 8.39 2.47 7.90
N PHE A 126 8.79 2.18 6.66
CA PHE A 126 7.90 1.62 5.66
C PHE A 126 7.94 0.08 5.68
N ILE A 127 6.81 -0.57 5.39
CA ILE A 127 6.78 -1.99 5.04
C ILE A 127 5.89 -2.22 3.82
N LEU A 128 6.38 -2.98 2.85
CA LEU A 128 5.72 -3.13 1.56
C LEU A 128 5.94 -4.50 0.90
N ASP A 129 5.17 -4.80 -0.15
CA ASP A 129 5.41 -5.99 -0.99
C ASP A 129 6.55 -5.74 -1.98
N ARG A 130 7.27 -6.80 -2.36
CA ARG A 130 8.40 -6.80 -3.31
C ARG A 130 7.99 -6.61 -4.77
N GLN A 131 6.85 -5.99 -5.02
CA GLN A 131 6.41 -5.66 -6.35
C GLN A 131 7.29 -4.54 -6.91
N LYS A 132 7.95 -4.80 -8.05
CA LYS A 132 8.86 -3.85 -8.71
C LYS A 132 8.29 -2.44 -8.82
N GLY A 133 6.99 -2.32 -9.14
CA GLY A 133 6.32 -1.03 -9.27
C GLY A 133 6.25 -0.22 -7.97
N ILE A 134 6.12 -0.88 -6.81
CA ILE A 134 6.11 -0.23 -5.50
C ILE A 134 7.53 0.20 -5.12
N ILE A 135 8.52 -0.69 -5.30
CA ILE A 135 9.94 -0.40 -5.03
C ILE A 135 10.41 0.83 -5.82
N TYR A 136 10.14 0.89 -7.13
CA TYR A 136 10.52 2.04 -7.96
C TYR A 136 9.82 3.34 -7.54
N ALA A 137 8.59 3.25 -7.04
CA ALA A 137 7.87 4.41 -6.56
C ALA A 137 8.39 4.86 -5.17
N MET A 138 8.84 3.93 -4.33
CA MET A 138 9.38 4.23 -3.00
C MET A 138 10.71 4.97 -3.09
N ALA A 139 11.58 4.57 -4.02
CA ALA A 139 12.87 5.24 -4.26
C ALA A 139 12.76 6.75 -4.60
N LYS A 140 11.57 7.23 -4.97
CA LYS A 140 11.30 8.65 -5.22
C LYS A 140 10.91 9.44 -3.96
N VAL A 141 10.36 8.76 -2.96
CA VAL A 141 9.75 9.37 -1.76
C VAL A 141 10.66 9.21 -0.56
N ASP A 142 11.31 8.06 -0.46
CA ASP A 142 12.38 7.82 0.50
C ASP A 142 13.63 7.36 -0.26
N PRO A 143 14.50 8.29 -0.66
CA PRO A 143 15.76 7.96 -1.32
C PRO A 143 16.76 7.26 -0.40
N GLN A 144 16.57 7.30 0.93
CA GLN A 144 17.44 6.63 1.90
C GLN A 144 17.11 5.14 2.04
N ASP A 145 16.02 4.69 1.41
CA ASP A 145 15.66 3.29 1.23
C ASP A 145 15.43 2.52 2.54
N GLU A 146 14.96 3.19 3.60
CA GLU A 146 14.71 2.57 4.91
C GLU A 146 13.33 1.88 4.95
N HIS A 147 13.10 0.97 3.99
CA HIS A 147 11.85 0.22 3.88
C HIS A 147 12.06 -1.28 4.07
N ARG A 148 11.08 -1.92 4.72
CA ARG A 148 11.02 -3.36 4.92
C ARG A 148 10.14 -4.03 3.89
N PHE A 149 10.40 -5.32 3.67
CA PHE A 149 9.48 -6.17 2.94
C PHE A 149 8.65 -7.01 3.90
N TYR A 150 7.38 -7.25 3.55
CA TYR A 150 6.56 -8.18 4.32
C TYR A 150 7.18 -9.57 4.38
N LEU A 151 7.48 -10.02 5.60
CA LEU A 151 8.14 -11.29 5.85
C LEU A 151 7.35 -12.47 5.29
N ARG A 152 6.00 -12.36 5.30
CA ARG A 152 5.13 -13.38 4.76
C ARG A 152 5.30 -13.54 3.24
N HIS A 153 5.42 -12.46 2.48
CA HIS A 153 5.68 -12.55 1.04
C HIS A 153 7.08 -13.08 0.73
N ILE A 154 8.10 -12.68 1.51
CA ILE A 154 9.43 -13.28 1.44
C ILE A 154 9.34 -14.79 1.66
N TYR A 155 8.68 -15.21 2.75
CA TYR A 155 8.50 -16.62 3.09
C TYR A 155 7.75 -17.40 2.00
N TYR A 156 6.66 -16.87 1.45
CA TYR A 156 5.92 -17.55 0.38
C TYR A 156 6.75 -17.70 -0.90
N ASN A 157 7.54 -16.69 -1.27
CA ASN A 157 8.44 -16.77 -2.41
C ASN A 157 9.53 -17.82 -2.19
N MET A 158 10.12 -17.87 -0.99
CA MET A 158 11.12 -18.87 -0.63
C MET A 158 10.52 -20.28 -0.59
N LYS A 159 9.30 -20.44 -0.04
CA LYS A 159 8.59 -21.72 0.05
C LYS A 159 8.39 -22.40 -1.31
N ARG A 160 8.33 -21.61 -2.39
CA ARG A 160 8.23 -22.14 -3.76
C ARG A 160 9.50 -22.85 -4.21
N GLN A 161 10.65 -22.42 -3.72
CA GLN A 161 11.97 -22.96 -4.06
C GLN A 161 12.46 -23.98 -3.03
N TRP A 162 12.12 -23.79 -1.75
CA TRP A 162 12.61 -24.61 -0.63
C TRP A 162 11.48 -24.90 0.35
N LYS A 163 11.23 -26.17 0.68
CA LYS A 163 10.06 -26.59 1.48
C LYS A 163 10.39 -26.91 2.93
N ASP A 164 11.65 -26.79 3.33
CA ASP A 164 12.15 -27.31 4.60
C ASP A 164 11.79 -26.41 5.78
N LYS A 165 11.51 -27.03 6.93
CA LYS A 165 11.12 -26.33 8.16
C LYS A 165 12.26 -25.45 8.70
N GLU A 166 13.50 -25.93 8.59
CA GLU A 166 14.69 -25.23 9.05
C GLU A 166 14.85 -23.86 8.38
N LEU A 167 14.49 -23.75 7.11
CA LEU A 167 14.51 -22.47 6.39
C LEU A 167 13.48 -21.48 6.95
N LYS A 168 12.29 -21.95 7.34
CA LYS A 168 11.27 -21.10 7.96
C LYS A 168 11.78 -20.53 9.28
N ASP A 169 12.35 -21.39 10.12
CA ASP A 169 12.83 -21.02 11.44
C ASP A 169 14.04 -20.05 11.31
N PHE A 170 14.92 -20.29 10.33
CA PHE A 170 16.02 -19.38 10.00
C PHE A 170 15.52 -18.02 9.47
N THR A 171 14.55 -18.01 8.55
CA THR A 171 13.94 -16.77 8.02
C THR A 171 13.31 -15.93 9.13
N TRP A 172 12.64 -16.58 10.07
CA TRP A 172 12.05 -15.92 11.23
C TRP A 172 13.10 -15.37 12.20
N ALA A 173 14.16 -16.15 12.48
CA ALA A 173 15.28 -15.69 13.30
C ALA A 173 15.94 -14.45 12.69
N CYS A 174 16.23 -14.46 11.39
CA CYS A 174 16.78 -13.32 10.67
C CYS A 174 15.88 -12.07 10.77
N ALA A 175 14.57 -12.21 10.58
CA ALA A 175 13.65 -11.08 10.56
C ALA A 175 13.35 -10.48 11.95
N THR A 176 13.56 -11.25 13.02
CA THR A 176 13.28 -10.83 14.41
C THR A 176 14.51 -10.33 15.15
N VAL A 177 15.71 -10.48 14.58
CA VAL A 177 16.93 -9.96 15.18
C VAL A 177 16.99 -8.44 15.09
N THR A 178 17.14 -7.79 16.24
CA THR A 178 17.21 -6.33 16.38
C THR A 178 18.60 -5.82 16.80
N THR A 179 19.56 -6.72 17.00
CA THR A 179 20.91 -6.37 17.48
C THR A 179 21.98 -6.69 16.44
N LEU A 180 23.01 -5.84 16.36
CA LEU A 180 24.16 -6.05 15.48
C LEU A 180 24.89 -7.38 15.76
N ILE A 181 24.98 -7.75 17.04
CA ILE A 181 25.55 -9.05 17.46
C ILE A 181 24.71 -10.21 16.92
N GLY A 182 23.38 -10.13 17.02
CA GLY A 182 22.50 -11.15 16.47
C GLY A 182 22.64 -11.26 14.94
N GLN A 183 22.81 -10.13 14.24
CA GLN A 183 22.98 -10.12 12.78
C GLN A 183 24.30 -10.77 12.36
N ASP A 184 25.40 -10.49 13.10
CA ASP A 184 26.71 -11.11 12.88
C ASP A 184 26.71 -12.62 13.18
N LEU A 185 25.98 -13.05 14.22
CA LEU A 185 25.82 -14.47 14.51
C LEU A 185 25.03 -15.19 13.42
N ILE A 186 23.98 -14.57 12.89
CA ILE A 186 23.18 -15.12 11.80
C ILE A 186 23.99 -15.20 10.49
N SER A 187 24.81 -14.18 10.19
CA SER A 187 25.64 -14.17 8.97
C SER A 187 26.64 -15.31 8.97
N LYS A 188 27.21 -15.65 10.13
CA LYS A 188 28.15 -16.77 10.31
C LYS A 188 27.51 -18.14 10.18
N VAL A 189 26.20 -18.26 10.40
CA VAL A 189 25.43 -19.51 10.27
C VAL A 189 24.85 -19.67 8.85
N SER A 190 24.81 -18.59 8.06
CA SER A 190 24.32 -18.62 6.68
C SER A 190 25.24 -19.44 5.76
N THR A 191 24.79 -20.63 5.37
CA THR A 191 25.46 -21.44 4.32
C THR A 191 25.17 -20.89 2.91
N SER A 192 25.81 -21.43 1.87
CA SER A 192 25.63 -21.00 0.48
C SER A 192 24.17 -21.05 0.00
N SER A 193 23.35 -21.96 0.53
CA SER A 193 21.92 -22.07 0.24
C SER A 193 21.06 -20.96 0.88
N PHE A 194 21.57 -20.26 1.89
CA PHE A 194 20.85 -19.23 2.65
C PHE A 194 21.34 -17.80 2.36
N ASN A 195 22.35 -17.64 1.50
CA ASN A 195 22.93 -16.34 1.20
C ASN A 195 21.92 -15.39 0.54
N ASP A 196 21.03 -15.90 -0.31
CA ASP A 196 19.94 -15.10 -0.89
C ASP A 196 18.97 -14.59 0.18
N VAL A 197 18.70 -15.41 1.20
CA VAL A 197 17.81 -15.08 2.32
C VAL A 197 18.44 -14.02 3.21
N TYR A 198 19.71 -14.19 3.54
CA TYR A 198 20.46 -13.20 4.31
C TYR A 198 20.54 -11.86 3.56
N ASN A 199 20.82 -11.88 2.25
CA ASN A 199 20.81 -10.66 1.42
C ASN A 199 19.41 -10.02 1.33
N TYR A 200 18.34 -10.80 1.40
CA TYR A 200 16.98 -10.26 1.45
C TYR A 200 16.61 -9.66 2.81
N LEU A 201 17.19 -10.16 3.89
CA LEU A 201 16.84 -9.79 5.26
C LEU A 201 17.80 -8.75 5.84
N SER A 202 19.03 -8.64 5.32
CA SER A 202 19.96 -7.55 5.62
C SER A 202 19.44 -6.19 5.14
N LEU A 203 18.55 -6.18 4.15
CA LEU A 203 17.80 -5.01 3.69
C LEU A 203 16.68 -4.58 4.65
N LEU A 204 16.36 -5.35 5.69
CA LEU A 204 15.30 -4.96 6.63
C LEU A 204 15.65 -3.75 7.49
N GLY A 205 16.92 -3.33 7.54
CA GLY A 205 17.36 -2.20 8.36
C GLY A 205 17.02 -2.36 9.85
N MET A 206 17.44 -1.40 10.67
CA MET A 206 17.00 -1.29 12.05
C MET A 206 15.70 -0.48 12.11
N ALA A 207 14.58 -1.02 11.63
CA ALA A 207 13.31 -0.31 11.80
C ALA A 207 12.95 -0.24 13.28
N HIS A 208 12.40 0.91 13.69
CA HIS A 208 11.98 1.21 15.05
C HIS A 208 10.71 0.43 15.47
N THR A 209 10.31 -0.58 14.70
CA THR A 209 9.04 -1.29 14.82
C THR A 209 9.22 -2.80 14.68
N ASN A 210 8.51 -3.54 15.54
CA ASN A 210 8.47 -5.01 15.56
C ASN A 210 7.42 -5.59 14.59
N ILE A 211 6.82 -4.75 13.73
CA ILE A 211 5.81 -5.19 12.77
C ILE A 211 6.52 -5.79 11.56
N LEU A 212 6.34 -7.10 11.37
CA LEU A 212 6.98 -7.88 10.31
C LEU A 212 5.99 -8.47 9.30
N LEU A 213 4.71 -8.50 9.69
CA LEU A 213 3.66 -9.17 8.94
C LEU A 213 2.70 -8.15 8.32
N ASP A 214 2.28 -8.48 7.10
CA ASP A 214 1.24 -7.84 6.30
C ASP A 214 -0.19 -8.07 6.84
N THR A 215 -0.33 -8.58 8.07
CA THR A 215 -1.65 -8.96 8.61
C THR A 215 -2.66 -7.81 8.53
N LEU A 216 -2.19 -6.56 8.72
CA LEU A 216 -3.02 -5.38 8.61
C LEU A 216 -3.50 -5.16 7.16
N CYS A 217 -2.55 -5.07 6.23
CA CYS A 217 -2.82 -4.89 4.81
C CYS A 217 -3.69 -5.98 4.23
N GLU A 218 -3.51 -7.23 4.66
CA GLU A 218 -4.23 -8.38 4.10
C GLU A 218 -5.63 -8.54 4.67
N VAL A 219 -5.86 -8.11 5.91
CA VAL A 219 -7.23 -7.96 6.42
C VAL A 219 -7.97 -6.92 5.57
N VAL A 220 -7.38 -5.76 5.29
CA VAL A 220 -8.03 -4.72 4.48
C VAL A 220 -8.22 -5.19 3.03
N ASN A 221 -7.13 -5.67 2.40
CA ASN A 221 -7.13 -6.15 1.02
C ASN A 221 -8.09 -7.32 0.80
N GLY A 222 -8.21 -8.21 1.79
CA GLY A 222 -9.19 -9.30 1.80
C GLY A 222 -10.63 -8.81 1.88
N LYS A 223 -10.92 -7.78 2.68
CA LYS A 223 -12.27 -7.21 2.81
C LYS A 223 -12.69 -6.41 1.59
N ILE A 224 -11.77 -5.72 0.93
CA ILE A 224 -12.07 -4.99 -0.30
C ILE A 224 -12.14 -5.87 -1.55
N GLN A 225 -11.93 -7.20 -1.43
CA GLN A 225 -12.00 -8.14 -2.56
C GLN A 225 -13.32 -8.13 -3.32
N GLY A 226 -14.43 -7.96 -2.61
CA GLY A 226 -15.78 -8.02 -3.19
C GLY A 226 -16.11 -6.88 -4.15
N GLY A 227 -15.35 -5.78 -4.12
CA GLY A 227 -15.55 -4.62 -4.99
C GLY A 227 -14.71 -4.64 -6.27
N ARG A 228 -13.75 -5.57 -6.41
CA ARG A 228 -12.71 -5.50 -7.45
C ARG A 228 -13.22 -5.63 -8.88
N ASP A 229 -14.35 -6.30 -9.09
CA ASP A 229 -14.99 -6.49 -10.39
C ASP A 229 -15.98 -5.37 -10.75
N LYS A 230 -16.15 -4.39 -9.83
CA LYS A 230 -17.14 -3.34 -9.94
C LYS A 230 -16.59 -2.13 -10.67
N LEU A 231 -17.54 -1.30 -11.06
CA LEU A 231 -17.36 0.05 -11.57
C LEU A 231 -16.48 0.90 -10.64
N ILE A 232 -15.62 1.77 -11.20
CA ILE A 232 -14.58 2.46 -10.43
C ILE A 232 -15.14 3.27 -9.25
N ILE A 233 -16.18 4.07 -9.47
CA ILE A 233 -16.80 4.86 -8.39
C ILE A 233 -17.42 3.94 -7.34
N TYR A 234 -18.10 2.88 -7.80
CA TYR A 234 -18.67 1.89 -6.89
C TYR A 234 -17.57 1.22 -6.04
N TYR A 235 -16.42 0.93 -6.63
CA TYR A 235 -15.32 0.31 -5.89
C TYR A 235 -14.68 1.28 -4.89
N LEU A 236 -14.50 2.56 -5.26
CA LEU A 236 -14.03 3.59 -4.34
C LEU A 236 -14.99 3.77 -3.16
N GLU A 237 -16.31 3.78 -3.42
CA GLU A 237 -17.33 3.83 -2.38
C GLU A 237 -17.36 2.57 -1.52
N TYR A 238 -17.18 1.39 -2.12
CA TYR A 238 -17.08 0.13 -1.41
C TYR A 238 -15.91 0.13 -0.41
N ILE A 239 -14.75 0.66 -0.83
CA ILE A 239 -13.60 0.85 0.05
C ILE A 239 -13.93 1.86 1.14
N ARG A 240 -14.45 3.05 0.76
CA ARG A 240 -14.80 4.12 1.71
C ARG A 240 -15.76 3.62 2.78
N GLU A 241 -16.87 2.99 2.40
CA GLU A 241 -17.86 2.46 3.36
C GLU A 241 -17.25 1.43 4.32
N TYR A 242 -16.39 0.54 3.80
CA TYR A 242 -15.71 -0.45 4.63
C TYR A 242 -14.79 0.23 5.65
N LEU A 243 -13.97 1.20 5.22
CA LEU A 243 -13.07 1.93 6.09
C LEU A 243 -13.84 2.74 7.14
N MET A 244 -14.92 3.43 6.75
CA MET A 244 -15.75 4.22 7.68
C MET A 244 -16.43 3.34 8.73
N LYS A 245 -17.01 2.20 8.32
CA LYS A 245 -17.58 1.23 9.27
C LYS A 245 -16.53 0.71 10.25
N ARG A 246 -15.28 0.58 9.82
CA ARG A 246 -14.21 0.11 10.69
C ARG A 246 -13.83 1.17 11.73
N ILE A 247 -13.69 2.42 11.32
CA ILE A 247 -13.31 3.55 12.18
C ILE A 247 -14.36 3.77 13.29
N CYS A 248 -15.65 3.67 12.96
CA CYS A 248 -16.72 3.88 13.94
C CYS A 248 -16.95 2.72 14.92
N ASN A 249 -16.35 1.54 14.68
CA ASN A 249 -16.57 0.33 15.49
C ASN A 249 -15.31 -0.06 16.29
N VAL A 250 -14.40 0.89 16.53
CA VAL A 250 -13.23 0.72 17.41
C VAL A 250 -13.61 1.04 18.85
#